data_AF-A0A0N8KI51-F1
#
_entry.id   AF-A0A0N8KI51-F1
#
_cell.length_a   1.000
_cell.length_b   1.000
_cell.length_c   1.000
_cell.angle_alpha   90.00
_cell.angle_beta   90.00
_cell.angle_gamma   90.00
#
_symmetry.space_group_name_H-M   'P 1'
#
loop_
_entity.id
_entity.type
_entity.pdbx_description
1 polymer ?
#
loop_
_entity_poly.entity_id
_entity_poly.type
_entity_poly.pdbx_seq_one_letter_code
_entity_poly.pdbx_strand_id
1 'polypeptide(L)'
;MTDMPHSRQDSALMRRLPILAILAVAVAGALLFRDHLSFQALAENREALIAFRDANFAVAAAAFVLAYVGIVAFSLPGATVATLTGGFLFGVFPGTLFNVVAATAGATAIFLAARWGFGERLAARMDASEGLVRRMKAGIDANQWPMLFLIRLVPAVPFFAANLVPAFVNVPTHRFVISTFFGIIPG
;
A
#
# COMPACT_ATOMS: atom_id res chain seq x y z
N MET A 1 1.83 11.02 -53.24
CA MET A 1 1.52 9.76 -52.54
C MET A 1 2.68 9.52 -51.59
N THR A 2 2.57 10.05 -50.38
CA THR A 2 3.55 9.87 -49.29
C THR A 2 2.82 10.16 -47.98
N ASP A 3 2.22 9.11 -47.43
CA ASP A 3 1.68 9.10 -46.07
C ASP A 3 2.85 9.12 -45.07
N MET A 4 2.81 10.07 -44.14
CA MET A 4 3.71 10.13 -42.99
C MET A 4 3.03 9.42 -41.80
N PRO A 5 3.72 8.52 -41.05
CA PRO A 5 3.11 7.83 -39.93
C PRO A 5 3.00 8.77 -38.71
N HIS A 6 1.78 8.99 -38.21
CA HIS A 6 1.54 9.56 -36.89
C HIS A 6 1.99 8.57 -35.79
N SER A 7 3.19 8.79 -35.24
CA SER A 7 3.77 7.95 -34.20
C SER A 7 3.21 8.28 -32.81
N ARG A 8 2.28 7.42 -32.36
CA ARG A 8 1.85 7.09 -30.98
C ARG A 8 2.74 7.56 -29.79
N GLN A 9 2.77 8.84 -29.44
CA GLN A 9 3.34 9.30 -28.16
C GLN A 9 2.26 9.60 -27.09
N ASP A 10 1.02 9.90 -27.48
CA ASP A 10 -0.05 10.31 -26.55
C ASP A 10 -0.56 9.18 -25.63
N SER A 11 -0.41 7.92 -26.05
CA SER A 11 -0.93 6.76 -25.30
C SER A 11 -0.20 6.51 -23.98
N ALA A 12 1.09 6.85 -23.89
CA ALA A 12 1.84 6.67 -22.64
C ALA A 12 1.43 7.72 -21.60
N LEU A 13 1.28 8.98 -21.98
CA LEU A 13 0.96 10.07 -21.06
C LEU A 13 -0.48 9.95 -20.52
N MET A 14 -1.47 9.66 -21.40
CA MET A 14 -2.87 9.42 -20.99
C MET A 14 -3.02 8.20 -20.09
N ARG A 15 -2.18 7.18 -20.24
CA ARG A 15 -2.19 5.99 -19.39
C ARG A 15 -1.57 6.23 -18.00
N ARG A 16 -0.71 7.24 -17.86
CA ARG A 16 -0.12 7.67 -16.57
C ARG A 16 -0.97 8.73 -15.85
N LEU A 17 -1.87 9.40 -16.56
CA LEU A 17 -2.76 10.44 -16.02
C LEU A 17 -3.60 9.99 -14.80
N PRO A 18 -4.25 8.80 -14.80
CA PRO A 18 -5.01 8.35 -13.65
C PRO A 18 -4.10 8.11 -12.44
N ILE A 19 -2.91 7.54 -12.67
CA ILE A 19 -1.94 7.27 -11.60
C ILE A 19 -1.40 8.58 -11.03
N LEU A 20 -1.12 9.58 -11.88
CA LEU A 20 -0.69 10.91 -11.45
C LEU A 20 -1.78 11.65 -10.67
N ALA A 21 -3.04 11.52 -11.09
CA ALA A 21 -4.17 12.10 -10.38
C ALA A 21 -4.36 11.45 -9.00
N ILE A 22 -4.30 10.11 -8.90
CA ILE A 22 -4.40 9.41 -7.62
C ILE A 22 -3.18 9.74 -6.74
N LEU A 23 -1.97 9.85 -7.31
CA LEU A 23 -0.75 10.22 -6.59
C LEU A 23 -0.79 11.68 -6.10
N ALA A 24 -1.37 12.60 -6.87
CA ALA A 24 -1.59 13.98 -6.46
C ALA A 24 -2.62 14.06 -5.32
N VAL A 25 -3.71 13.31 -5.40
CA VAL A 25 -4.72 13.21 -4.32
C VAL A 25 -4.11 12.59 -3.07
N ALA A 26 -3.25 11.56 -3.22
CA ALA A 26 -2.56 10.94 -2.09
C ALA A 26 -1.54 11.86 -1.43
N VAL A 27 -0.76 12.61 -2.22
CA VAL A 27 0.21 13.60 -1.71
C VAL A 27 -0.53 14.77 -1.06
N ALA A 28 -1.59 15.28 -1.69
CA ALA A 28 -2.43 16.32 -1.10
C ALA A 28 -3.07 15.82 0.21
N GLY A 29 -3.60 14.61 0.24
CA GLY A 29 -4.12 13.97 1.45
C GLY A 29 -3.07 13.83 2.55
N ALA A 30 -1.86 13.36 2.21
CA ALA A 30 -0.76 13.21 3.16
C ALA A 30 -0.26 14.54 3.73
N LEU A 31 -0.33 15.63 2.95
CA LEU A 31 0.09 16.97 3.39
C LEU A 31 -1.02 17.70 4.15
N LEU A 32 -2.29 17.58 3.72
CA LEU A 32 -3.45 18.24 4.33
C LEU A 32 -3.92 17.56 5.63
N PHE A 33 -3.81 16.24 5.71
CA PHE A 33 -4.28 15.48 6.88
C PHE A 33 -3.14 15.04 7.81
N ARG A 34 -1.92 15.56 7.62
CA ARG A 34 -0.74 15.15 8.41
C ARG A 34 -0.95 15.32 9.92
N ASP A 35 -1.60 16.41 10.31
CA ASP A 35 -1.88 16.74 11.72
C ASP A 35 -3.21 16.14 12.22
N HIS A 36 -4.12 15.79 11.30
CA HIS A 36 -5.44 15.21 11.59
C HIS A 36 -5.46 13.67 11.58
N LEU A 37 -4.45 13.00 11.00
CA LEU A 37 -4.24 11.55 11.08
C LEU A 37 -3.46 11.17 12.35
N SER A 38 -3.72 11.86 13.45
CA SER A 38 -3.13 11.57 14.76
C SER A 38 -4.12 10.79 15.62
N PHE A 39 -3.58 9.98 16.53
CA PHE A 39 -4.41 9.27 17.52
C PHE A 39 -5.23 10.25 18.38
N GLN A 40 -4.71 11.46 18.58
CA GLN A 40 -5.34 12.51 19.33
C GLN A 40 -6.61 13.05 18.63
N ALA A 41 -6.56 13.28 17.32
CA ALA A 41 -7.74 13.66 16.54
C ALA A 41 -8.83 12.57 16.58
N LEU A 42 -8.44 11.29 16.61
CA LEU A 42 -9.35 10.16 16.74
C LEU A 42 -10.06 10.14 18.11
N ALA A 43 -9.32 10.48 19.19
CA ALA A 43 -9.86 10.59 20.54
C ALA A 43 -10.81 11.79 20.68
N GLU A 44 -10.44 12.94 20.12
CA GLU A 44 -11.24 14.17 20.16
C GLU A 44 -12.56 14.04 19.39
N ASN A 45 -12.58 13.26 18.31
CA ASN A 45 -13.77 13.04 17.47
C ASN A 45 -14.46 11.69 17.73
N ARG A 46 -14.11 11.01 18.83
CA ARG A 46 -14.56 9.65 19.14
C ARG A 46 -16.08 9.49 19.04
N GLU A 47 -16.83 10.34 19.71
CA GLU A 47 -18.30 10.23 19.76
C GLU A 47 -18.92 10.41 18.37
N ALA A 48 -18.46 11.39 17.60
CA ALA A 48 -18.94 11.64 16.25
C ALA A 48 -18.61 10.48 15.29
N LEU A 49 -17.40 9.93 15.37
CA LEU A 49 -16.96 8.81 14.53
C LEU A 49 -17.74 7.52 14.83
N ILE A 50 -17.96 7.23 16.11
CA ILE A 50 -18.76 6.09 16.58
C ILE A 50 -20.22 6.26 16.13
N ALA A 51 -20.81 7.43 16.36
CA ALA A 51 -22.18 7.71 15.95
C ALA A 51 -22.38 7.60 14.43
N PHE A 52 -21.44 8.13 13.63
CA PHE A 52 -21.47 8.01 12.17
C PHE A 52 -21.38 6.54 11.71
N ARG A 53 -20.45 5.78 12.29
CA ARG A 53 -20.30 4.35 12.01
C ARG A 53 -21.59 3.59 12.37
N ASP A 54 -22.19 3.85 13.52
CA ASP A 54 -23.40 3.15 13.97
C ASP A 54 -24.60 3.46 13.08
N ALA A 55 -24.70 4.71 12.59
CA ALA A 55 -25.71 5.11 11.63
C ALA A 55 -25.45 4.58 10.21
N ASN A 56 -24.18 4.39 9.82
CA ASN A 56 -23.77 4.12 8.43
C ASN A 56 -22.65 3.08 8.31
N PHE A 57 -22.81 1.90 8.91
CA PHE A 57 -21.72 0.92 9.05
C PHE A 57 -21.04 0.56 7.73
N ALA A 58 -21.81 0.26 6.68
CA ALA A 58 -21.26 -0.14 5.39
C ALA A 58 -20.45 0.99 4.72
N VAL A 59 -20.94 2.23 4.81
CA VAL A 59 -20.25 3.41 4.27
C VAL A 59 -18.97 3.68 5.04
N ALA A 60 -19.03 3.63 6.38
CA ALA A 60 -17.85 3.80 7.23
C ALA A 60 -16.78 2.74 6.95
N ALA A 61 -17.18 1.47 6.81
CA ALA A 61 -16.27 0.38 6.48
C ALA A 61 -15.64 0.55 5.08
N ALA A 62 -16.44 0.88 4.06
CA ALA A 62 -15.95 1.11 2.71
C ALA A 62 -14.98 2.30 2.65
N ALA A 63 -15.32 3.42 3.29
CA ALA A 63 -14.47 4.60 3.38
C ALA A 63 -13.14 4.28 4.08
N PHE A 64 -13.19 3.56 5.21
CA PHE A 64 -12.01 3.11 5.92
C PHE A 64 -11.09 2.23 5.06
N VAL A 65 -11.66 1.19 4.41
CA VAL A 65 -10.90 0.28 3.55
C VAL A 65 -10.25 1.04 2.40
N LEU A 66 -10.99 1.92 1.71
CA LEU A 66 -10.46 2.69 0.58
C LEU A 66 -9.34 3.65 1.03
N ALA A 67 -9.52 4.34 2.15
CA ALA A 67 -8.50 5.21 2.70
C ALA A 67 -7.23 4.43 3.06
N TYR A 68 -7.38 3.27 3.71
CA TYR A 68 -6.23 2.46 4.12
C TYR A 68 -5.51 1.81 2.93
N VAL A 69 -6.26 1.35 1.91
CA VAL A 69 -5.68 0.93 0.61
C VAL A 69 -4.82 2.06 0.02
N GLY A 70 -5.30 3.30 0.05
CA GLY A 70 -4.55 4.47 -0.41
C GLY A 70 -3.26 4.68 0.37
N ILE A 71 -3.33 4.74 1.71
CA ILE A 71 -2.16 4.89 2.59
C ILE A 71 -1.08 3.86 2.24
N VAL A 72 -1.48 2.61 2.07
CA VAL A 72 -0.59 1.48 1.79
C VAL A 72 -0.04 1.52 0.36
N ALA A 73 -0.89 1.77 -0.63
CA ALA A 73 -0.50 1.82 -2.04
C ALA A 73 0.48 2.97 -2.33
N PHE A 74 0.37 4.08 -1.61
CA PHE A 74 1.30 5.21 -1.72
C PHE A 74 2.47 5.14 -0.72
N SER A 75 2.56 4.06 0.07
CA SER A 75 3.57 3.90 1.12
C SER A 75 3.66 5.12 2.04
N LEU A 76 2.51 5.70 2.38
CA LEU A 76 2.41 6.87 3.24
C LEU A 76 2.70 6.47 4.69
N PRO A 77 3.36 7.34 5.47
CA PRO A 77 3.44 7.17 6.91
C PRO A 77 2.03 7.21 7.52
N GLY A 78 1.77 6.40 8.55
CA GLY A 78 0.47 6.35 9.23
C GLY A 78 -0.29 5.03 9.10
N ALA A 79 0.28 4.01 8.43
CA ALA A 79 -0.34 2.68 8.35
C ALA A 79 -0.68 2.11 9.74
N THR A 80 0.18 2.29 10.75
CA THR A 80 -0.10 1.87 12.14
C THR A 80 -1.31 2.59 12.72
N VAL A 81 -1.44 3.90 12.49
CA VAL A 81 -2.60 4.69 12.98
C VAL A 81 -3.87 4.21 12.27
N ALA A 82 -3.80 3.91 10.98
CA ALA A 82 -4.92 3.33 10.23
C ALA A 82 -5.33 1.96 10.79
N THR A 83 -4.38 1.06 11.07
CA THR A 83 -4.66 -0.24 11.69
C THR A 83 -5.37 -0.09 13.04
N LEU A 84 -4.86 0.79 13.91
CA LEU A 84 -5.45 1.07 15.22
C LEU A 84 -6.84 1.69 15.08
N THR A 85 -7.04 2.57 14.10
CA THR A 85 -8.34 3.17 13.78
C THR A 85 -9.35 2.11 13.36
N GLY A 86 -8.94 1.12 12.56
CA GLY A 86 -9.79 -0.01 12.18
C GLY A 86 -10.25 -0.83 13.39
N GLY A 87 -9.34 -1.12 14.32
CA GLY A 87 -9.67 -1.81 15.57
C GLY A 87 -10.56 -0.98 16.50
N PHE A 88 -10.33 0.33 16.57
CA PHE A 88 -11.13 1.26 17.36
C PHE A 88 -12.55 1.42 16.82
N LEU A 89 -12.70 1.57 15.51
CA LEU A 89 -14.01 1.76 14.88
C LEU A 89 -14.78 0.46 14.78
N PHE A 90 -14.15 -0.66 14.43
CA PHE A 90 -14.88 -1.88 14.09
C PHE A 90 -14.64 -3.05 15.06
N GLY A 91 -13.94 -2.80 16.18
CA GLY A 91 -13.54 -3.85 17.12
C GLY A 91 -12.46 -4.77 16.54
N VAL A 92 -12.05 -5.78 17.32
CA VAL A 92 -11.05 -6.78 16.88
C VAL A 92 -11.53 -7.53 15.65
N PHE A 93 -12.79 -7.98 15.66
CA PHE A 93 -13.48 -8.48 14.48
C PHE A 93 -14.81 -7.72 14.38
N PRO A 94 -15.14 -7.13 13.22
CA PRO A 94 -14.52 -7.26 11.89
C PRO A 94 -13.30 -6.35 11.59
N GLY A 95 -12.83 -5.49 12.50
CA GLY A 95 -11.75 -4.53 12.20
C GLY A 95 -10.47 -5.14 11.65
N THR A 96 -10.00 -6.26 12.21
CA THR A 96 -8.82 -6.98 11.68
C THR A 96 -9.03 -7.44 10.24
N LEU A 97 -10.23 -7.90 9.88
CA LEU A 97 -10.52 -8.31 8.51
C LEU A 97 -10.42 -7.11 7.54
N PHE A 98 -10.99 -5.96 7.91
CA PHE A 98 -10.87 -4.73 7.11
C PHE A 98 -9.42 -4.28 6.97
N ASN A 99 -8.64 -4.35 8.05
CA ASN A 99 -7.21 -4.02 8.04
C ASN A 99 -6.43 -4.91 7.08
N VAL A 100 -6.57 -6.24 7.21
CA VAL A 100 -5.83 -7.20 6.38
C VAL A 100 -6.22 -7.08 4.92
N VAL A 101 -7.51 -6.94 4.61
CA VAL A 101 -7.99 -6.76 3.23
C VAL A 101 -7.46 -5.46 2.64
N ALA A 102 -7.57 -4.35 3.35
CA ALA A 102 -7.10 -3.05 2.86
C ALA A 102 -5.58 -3.03 2.66
N ALA A 103 -4.82 -3.53 3.64
CA ALA A 103 -3.37 -3.59 3.55
C ALA A 103 -2.89 -4.53 2.42
N THR A 104 -3.55 -5.68 2.23
CA THR A 104 -3.22 -6.59 1.13
C THR A 104 -3.53 -5.97 -0.22
N ALA A 105 -4.69 -5.33 -0.37
CA ALA A 105 -5.09 -4.68 -1.61
C ALA A 105 -4.16 -3.51 -1.97
N GLY A 106 -3.82 -2.64 -1.02
CA GLY A 106 -2.87 -1.54 -1.24
C GLY A 106 -1.46 -2.04 -1.57
N ALA A 107 -0.97 -3.06 -0.86
CA ALA A 107 0.34 -3.66 -1.12
C ALA A 107 0.40 -4.31 -2.50
N THR A 108 -0.70 -4.93 -2.93
CA THR A 108 -0.83 -5.52 -4.27
C THR A 108 -0.84 -4.43 -5.34
N ALA A 109 -1.53 -3.31 -5.11
CA ALA A 109 -1.56 -2.20 -6.05
C ALA A 109 -0.16 -1.62 -6.31
N ILE A 110 0.62 -1.33 -5.25
CA ILE A 110 1.98 -0.81 -5.41
C ILE A 110 2.94 -1.85 -6.01
N PHE A 111 2.79 -3.12 -5.64
CA PHE A 111 3.55 -4.23 -6.23
C PHE A 111 3.33 -4.33 -7.75
N LEU A 112 2.07 -4.29 -8.19
CA LEU A 112 1.71 -4.36 -9.61
C LEU A 112 2.17 -3.10 -10.36
N ALA A 113 2.03 -1.92 -9.76
CA ALA A 113 2.52 -0.67 -10.34
C ALA A 113 4.04 -0.71 -10.59
N ALA A 114 4.80 -1.22 -9.61
CA ALA A 114 6.24 -1.43 -9.74
C ALA A 114 6.57 -2.46 -10.84
N ARG A 115 5.83 -3.58 -10.87
CA ARG A 115 6.00 -4.65 -11.87
C ARG A 115 5.76 -4.16 -13.31
N TRP A 116 4.80 -3.26 -13.52
CA TRP A 116 4.43 -2.75 -14.85
C TRP A 116 5.22 -1.52 -15.31
N GLY A 117 6.32 -1.18 -14.64
CA GLY A 117 7.26 -0.18 -15.15
C GLY A 117 7.02 1.25 -14.66
N PHE A 118 6.21 1.47 -13.62
CA PHE A 118 6.22 2.74 -12.87
C PHE A 118 7.39 2.81 -11.84
N GLY A 119 8.28 1.83 -11.87
CA GLY A 119 9.27 1.55 -10.85
C GLY A 119 10.61 2.28 -10.97
N GLU A 120 10.96 2.95 -12.07
CA GLU A 120 12.32 3.52 -12.25
C GLU A 120 12.72 4.50 -11.14
N ARG A 121 11.81 5.39 -10.73
CA ARG A 121 12.03 6.31 -9.59
C ARG A 121 12.00 5.61 -8.23
N LEU A 122 11.27 4.49 -8.11
CA LEU A 122 11.20 3.70 -6.89
C LEU A 122 12.43 2.80 -6.73
N ALA A 123 12.98 2.30 -7.83
CA ALA A 123 14.23 1.53 -7.88
C ALA A 123 15.40 2.40 -7.39
N ALA A 124 15.48 3.67 -7.80
CA ALA A 124 16.50 4.60 -7.32
C ALA A 124 16.46 4.83 -5.79
N ARG A 125 15.28 4.77 -5.16
CA ARG A 125 15.17 4.80 -3.68
C ARG A 125 15.64 3.51 -3.00
N MET A 126 15.60 2.39 -3.71
CA MET A 126 16.08 1.11 -3.19
C MET A 126 17.59 0.95 -3.25
N ASP A 127 18.25 1.60 -4.21
CA ASP A 127 19.71 1.65 -4.28
C ASP A 127 20.32 2.41 -3.08
N ALA A 128 19.58 3.29 -2.40
CA ALA A 128 20.03 3.89 -1.14
C ALA A 128 20.05 2.90 0.05
N SER A 129 19.53 1.67 -0.11
CA SER A 129 19.36 0.66 0.94
C SER A 129 20.07 -0.68 0.60
N GLU A 130 21.23 -0.60 -0.05
CA GLU A 130 21.95 -1.73 -0.67
C GLU A 130 22.01 -3.01 0.17
N GLY A 131 22.29 -2.92 1.48
CA GLY A 131 22.47 -4.10 2.34
C GLY A 131 21.20 -4.92 2.57
N LEU A 132 20.11 -4.28 3.00
CA LEU A 132 18.85 -4.97 3.31
C LEU A 132 18.17 -5.46 2.04
N VAL A 133 18.12 -4.60 1.01
CA VAL A 133 17.50 -4.94 -0.28
C VAL A 133 18.21 -6.12 -0.93
N ARG A 134 19.55 -6.15 -0.93
CA ARG A 134 20.31 -7.26 -1.50
C ARG A 134 20.05 -8.58 -0.75
N ARG A 135 19.96 -8.54 0.57
CA ARG A 135 19.59 -9.73 1.39
C ARG A 135 18.19 -10.23 1.07
N MET A 136 17.22 -9.31 0.91
CA MET A 136 15.87 -9.69 0.52
C MET A 136 15.82 -10.31 -0.88
N LYS A 137 16.50 -9.72 -1.87
CA LYS A 137 16.61 -10.28 -3.23
C LYS A 137 17.18 -11.70 -3.18
N ALA A 138 18.35 -11.87 -2.55
CA ALA A 138 19.00 -13.18 -2.43
C ALA A 138 18.13 -14.22 -1.70
N GLY A 139 17.43 -13.83 -0.63
CA GLY A 139 16.51 -14.71 0.08
C GLY A 139 15.30 -15.13 -0.76
N ILE A 140 14.75 -14.21 -1.56
CA ILE A 140 13.62 -14.50 -2.45
C ILE A 140 14.06 -15.44 -3.58
N ASP A 141 15.25 -15.23 -4.15
CA ASP A 141 15.81 -16.08 -5.19
C ASP A 141 16.11 -17.50 -4.68
N ALA A 142 16.56 -17.62 -3.43
CA ALA A 142 16.78 -18.92 -2.79
C ALA A 142 15.46 -19.65 -2.48
N ASN A 143 14.50 -18.98 -1.83
CA ASN A 143 13.18 -19.53 -1.60
C ASN A 143 12.13 -18.44 -1.36
N GLN A 144 11.21 -18.30 -2.32
CA GLN A 144 10.22 -17.23 -2.31
C GLN A 144 9.28 -17.32 -1.10
N TRP A 145 8.74 -18.49 -0.75
CA TRP A 145 7.72 -18.58 0.30
C TRP A 145 8.22 -18.16 1.68
N PRO A 146 9.27 -18.79 2.25
CA PRO A 146 9.76 -18.41 3.57
C PRO A 146 10.23 -16.97 3.61
N MET A 147 10.92 -16.50 2.57
CA MET A 147 11.42 -15.13 2.54
C MET A 147 10.28 -14.11 2.48
N LEU A 148 9.24 -14.34 1.67
CA LEU A 148 8.08 -13.45 1.56
C LEU A 148 7.28 -13.36 2.87
N PHE A 149 7.26 -14.41 3.70
CA PHE A 149 6.70 -14.33 5.04
C PHE A 149 7.64 -13.60 6.00
N LEU A 150 8.94 -13.92 5.97
CA LEU A 150 9.95 -13.31 6.82
C LEU A 150 9.94 -11.77 6.71
N ILE A 151 9.87 -11.24 5.49
CA ILE A 151 9.85 -9.78 5.26
C ILE A 151 8.62 -9.09 5.86
N ARG A 152 7.54 -9.81 6.13
CA ARG A 152 6.32 -9.27 6.78
C ARG A 152 6.39 -9.35 8.29
N LEU A 153 7.07 -10.38 8.82
CA LEU A 153 7.21 -10.60 10.25
C LEU A 153 8.32 -9.77 10.89
N VAL A 154 9.35 -9.38 10.13
CA VAL A 154 10.50 -8.62 10.63
C VAL A 154 10.17 -7.11 10.64
N PRO A 155 10.05 -6.46 11.81
CA PRO A 155 9.69 -5.03 11.90
C PRO A 155 10.74 -4.09 11.31
N ALA A 156 12.00 -4.56 11.25
CA ALA A 156 13.11 -3.79 10.68
C ALA A 156 13.03 -3.64 9.15
N VAL A 157 12.15 -4.39 8.47
CA VAL A 157 11.97 -4.25 7.02
C VAL A 157 11.05 -3.06 6.74
N PRO A 158 11.53 -2.03 6.02
CA PRO A 158 10.68 -0.92 5.64
C PRO A 158 9.50 -1.39 4.78
N PHE A 159 8.32 -0.86 5.06
CA PHE A 159 7.09 -1.26 4.37
C PHE A 159 7.19 -1.13 2.84
N PHE A 160 7.83 -0.06 2.35
CA PHE A 160 8.07 0.13 0.91
C PHE A 160 8.93 -1.00 0.33
N ALA A 161 10.00 -1.41 1.03
CA ALA A 161 10.90 -2.46 0.56
C ALA A 161 10.18 -3.82 0.54
N ALA A 162 9.38 -4.12 1.56
CA ALA A 162 8.58 -5.35 1.64
C ALA A 162 7.61 -5.50 0.44
N ASN A 163 7.12 -4.39 -0.12
CA ASN A 163 6.20 -4.42 -1.26
C ASN A 163 6.91 -4.35 -2.63
N LEU A 164 8.02 -3.62 -2.73
CA LEU A 164 8.68 -3.33 -4.00
C LEU A 164 9.75 -4.36 -4.38
N VAL A 165 10.52 -4.86 -3.41
CA VAL A 165 11.56 -5.87 -3.69
C VAL A 165 11.00 -7.09 -4.40
N PRO A 166 9.86 -7.69 -3.94
CA PRO A 166 9.25 -8.82 -4.65
C PRO A 166 8.86 -8.51 -6.09
N ALA A 167 8.46 -7.27 -6.40
CA ALA A 167 8.08 -6.87 -7.75
C ALA A 167 9.30 -6.88 -8.70
N PHE A 168 10.44 -6.37 -8.23
CA PHE A 168 11.67 -6.27 -9.04
C PHE A 168 12.36 -7.61 -9.30
N VAL A 169 12.13 -8.61 -8.46
CA VAL A 169 12.62 -9.99 -8.68
C VAL A 169 11.55 -10.90 -9.31
N ASN A 170 10.51 -10.31 -9.91
CA ASN A 170 9.47 -11.00 -10.67
C ASN A 170 8.70 -12.09 -9.90
N VAL A 171 8.49 -11.92 -8.59
CA VAL A 171 7.67 -12.83 -7.79
C VAL A 171 6.27 -13.00 -8.45
N PRO A 172 5.72 -14.22 -8.53
CA PRO A 172 4.34 -14.40 -9.00
C PRO A 172 3.35 -13.66 -8.10
N THR A 173 2.40 -12.92 -8.68
CA THR A 173 1.46 -12.07 -7.92
C THR A 173 0.71 -12.87 -6.85
N HIS A 174 0.30 -14.11 -7.13
CA HIS A 174 -0.39 -14.95 -6.15
C HIS A 174 0.46 -15.24 -4.90
N ARG A 175 1.77 -15.49 -5.05
CA ARG A 175 2.67 -15.73 -3.90
C ARG A 175 2.77 -14.48 -3.03
N PHE A 176 2.93 -13.33 -3.67
CA PHE A 176 2.97 -12.03 -2.99
C PHE A 176 1.66 -11.74 -2.24
N VAL A 177 0.50 -11.94 -2.88
CA VAL A 177 -0.80 -11.69 -2.25
C VAL A 177 -1.01 -12.60 -1.05
N ILE A 178 -0.79 -13.92 -1.20
CA ILE A 178 -0.99 -14.89 -0.13
C ILE A 178 -0.04 -14.61 1.04
N SER A 179 1.25 -14.41 0.76
CA SER A 179 2.24 -14.15 1.81
C SER A 179 1.97 -12.84 2.54
N THR A 180 1.45 -11.83 1.83
CA THR A 180 1.07 -10.54 2.43
C THR A 180 -0.17 -10.67 3.29
N PHE A 181 -1.21 -11.32 2.79
CA PHE A 181 -2.47 -11.51 3.50
C PHE A 181 -2.26 -12.22 4.84
N PHE A 182 -1.56 -13.36 4.83
CA PHE A 182 -1.29 -14.11 6.05
C PHE A 182 -0.14 -13.54 6.87
N GLY A 183 0.86 -12.92 6.23
CA GLY A 183 2.02 -12.37 6.92
C GLY A 183 1.74 -11.09 7.72
N ILE A 184 0.64 -10.38 7.44
CA ILE A 184 0.25 -9.16 8.18
C ILE A 184 -0.59 -9.49 9.42
N ILE A 185 -1.28 -10.65 9.48
CA ILE A 185 -2.18 -11.02 10.59
C ILE A 185 -1.49 -11.01 11.97
N PRO A 186 -0.24 -11.50 12.15
CA PRO A 186 0.38 -11.55 13.47
C PRO A 186 0.83 -10.19 14.03
N GLY A 187 0.77 -9.13 13.22
CA GLY A 187 1.30 -7.80 13.54
C GLY A 187 0.24 -6.75 13.84
#